data_AF-A0AAU6DZ69-F1
#
_entry.id   AF-A0AAU6DZ69-F1
#
_cell.length_a   1.000
_cell.length_b   1.000
_cell.length_c   1.000
_cell.angle_alpha   90.00
_cell.angle_beta   90.00
_cell.angle_gamma   90.00
#
_symmetry.space_group_name_H-M   'P 1'
#
loop_
_entity.id
_entity.type
_entity.pdbx_description
1 polymer ?
#
loop_
_entity_poly.entity_id
_entity_poly.type
_entity_poly.pdbx_seq_one_letter_code
_entity_poly.pdbx_strand_id
1 'polypeptide(L)'
;MDFGCGVGNDTLPLLDAGFDVTSCDYDSPSTAFLRWRLHRRGQDEVPVVEPAQTYGMPCPDALWIIDTLDHLPDIEATLGHLLEGVRVVVCEDLAVRRGVTRKGFHQSLDLDEVVRIFERHGLLPAPRDPASPVMGWLR
;
A
#
# COMPACT_ATOMS: atom_id res chain seq x y z
N MET A 1 -1.53 -5.21 5.38
CA MET A 1 -2.57 -4.29 4.86
C MET A 1 -2.21 -3.93 3.44
N ASP A 2 -3.15 -4.11 2.51
CA ASP A 2 -3.04 -3.71 1.11
C ASP A 2 -3.63 -2.30 0.97
N PHE A 3 -2.78 -1.28 0.88
CA PHE A 3 -3.16 0.14 0.88
C PHE A 3 -3.17 0.69 -0.56
N GLY A 4 -4.34 1.17 -0.99
CA GLY A 4 -4.68 1.38 -2.39
C GLY A 4 -5.12 0.10 -3.10
N CYS A 5 -5.85 -0.77 -2.39
CA CYS A 5 -6.15 -2.12 -2.87
C CYS A 5 -6.98 -2.17 -4.17
N GLY A 6 -7.70 -1.11 -4.52
CA GLY A 6 -8.52 -1.02 -5.72
C GLY A 6 -9.49 -2.19 -5.86
N VAL A 7 -9.32 -2.97 -6.93
CA VAL A 7 -10.14 -4.16 -7.22
C VAL A 7 -9.64 -5.43 -6.52
N GLY A 8 -8.58 -5.34 -5.71
CA GLY A 8 -7.91 -6.43 -5.01
C GLY A 8 -7.06 -7.32 -5.91
N ASN A 9 -6.25 -6.71 -6.79
CA ASN A 9 -5.28 -7.47 -7.57
C ASN A 9 -4.18 -8.08 -6.71
N ASP A 10 -3.81 -7.41 -5.61
CA ASP A 10 -2.83 -7.91 -4.64
C ASP A 10 -3.50 -8.52 -3.42
N THR A 11 -4.61 -7.94 -2.93
CA THR A 11 -5.43 -8.50 -1.83
C THR A 11 -5.70 -10.00 -2.01
N LEU A 12 -6.21 -10.42 -3.18
CA LEU A 12 -6.65 -11.81 -3.36
C LEU A 12 -5.48 -12.80 -3.41
N PRO A 13 -4.38 -12.57 -4.16
CA PRO A 13 -3.19 -13.40 -4.05
C PRO A 13 -2.58 -13.44 -2.65
N LEU A 14 -2.59 -12.33 -1.89
CA LEU A 14 -2.12 -12.32 -0.51
C LEU A 14 -2.97 -13.22 0.40
N LEU A 15 -4.30 -13.17 0.24
CA LEU A 15 -5.20 -14.10 0.93
C LEU A 15 -4.96 -15.55 0.52
N ASP A 16 -4.79 -15.81 -0.79
CA ASP A 16 -4.51 -17.16 -1.32
C ASP A 16 -3.15 -17.71 -0.80
N ALA A 17 -2.21 -16.83 -0.48
CA ALA A 17 -0.93 -17.16 0.15
C ALA A 17 -1.02 -17.36 1.68
N GLY A 18 -2.20 -17.19 2.28
CA GLY A 18 -2.45 -17.43 3.70
C GLY A 18 -2.17 -16.24 4.63
N PHE A 19 -2.03 -15.03 4.08
CA PHE A 19 -1.92 -13.83 4.91
C PHE A 19 -3.29 -13.37 5.42
N ASP A 20 -3.31 -12.76 6.60
CA ASP A 20 -4.45 -11.98 7.07
C ASP A 20 -4.36 -10.56 6.46
N VAL A 21 -5.39 -10.18 5.71
CA VAL A 21 -5.34 -8.98 4.86
C VAL A 21 -6.49 -8.05 5.20
N THR A 22 -6.15 -6.86 5.68
CA THR A 22 -7.02 -5.68 5.58
C THR A 22 -6.78 -5.00 4.24
N SER A 23 -7.83 -4.84 3.45
CA SER A 23 -7.83 -4.05 2.21
C SER A 23 -8.21 -2.61 2.53
N CYS A 24 -7.43 -1.64 2.06
CA CYS A 24 -7.65 -0.22 2.37
C CYS A 24 -7.68 0.62 1.09
N ASP A 25 -8.81 1.24 0.77
CA ASP A 25 -8.99 2.18 -0.34
C ASP A 25 -10.31 2.95 -0.15
N TYR A 26 -10.48 4.08 -0.84
CA TYR A 26 -11.71 4.85 -0.78
C TYR A 26 -12.91 4.06 -1.33
N ASP A 27 -14.10 4.35 -0.80
CA ASP A 27 -15.32 3.74 -1.33
C ASP A 27 -15.53 4.16 -2.79
N SER A 28 -15.59 3.17 -3.67
CA SER A 28 -15.52 3.35 -5.11
C SER A 28 -16.09 2.13 -5.83
N PRO A 29 -16.35 2.22 -7.16
CA PRO A 29 -16.69 1.04 -7.95
C PRO A 29 -15.65 -0.07 -7.88
N SER A 30 -14.36 0.27 -7.68
CA SER A 30 -13.28 -0.69 -7.53
C SER A 30 -13.42 -1.50 -6.23
N THR A 31 -13.62 -0.84 -5.10
CA THR A 31 -13.80 -1.51 -3.80
C THR A 31 -15.14 -2.25 -3.71
N ALA A 32 -16.20 -1.73 -4.36
CA ALA A 32 -17.44 -2.47 -4.53
C ALA A 32 -17.24 -3.77 -5.33
N PHE A 33 -16.43 -3.72 -6.40
CA PHE A 33 -16.08 -4.93 -7.16
C PHE A 33 -15.20 -5.88 -6.35
N LEU A 34 -14.24 -5.39 -5.58
CA LEU A 34 -13.46 -6.20 -4.64
C LEU A 34 -14.37 -6.95 -3.66
N ARG A 35 -15.30 -6.27 -2.99
CA ARG A 35 -16.27 -6.90 -2.08
C ARG A 35 -17.07 -8.00 -2.77
N TRP A 36 -17.51 -7.77 -4.02
CA TRP A 36 -18.17 -8.82 -4.81
C TRP A 36 -17.25 -10.03 -5.07
N ARG A 37 -15.96 -9.80 -5.38
CA ARG A 37 -14.97 -10.89 -5.58
C ARG A 37 -14.75 -11.69 -4.31
N LEU A 38 -14.63 -11.02 -3.16
CA LEU A 38 -14.49 -11.65 -1.84
C LEU A 38 -15.72 -12.50 -1.51
N HIS A 39 -16.92 -11.96 -1.69
CA HIS A 39 -18.17 -12.70 -1.52
C HIS A 39 -18.24 -13.97 -2.38
N ARG A 40 -17.86 -13.85 -3.66
CA ARG A 40 -17.79 -14.99 -4.60
C ARG A 40 -16.80 -16.08 -4.17
N ARG A 41 -15.82 -15.73 -3.34
CA ARG A 41 -14.82 -16.64 -2.76
C ARG A 41 -15.19 -17.12 -1.35
N GLY A 42 -16.31 -16.67 -0.79
CA GLY A 42 -16.72 -16.98 0.58
C GLY A 42 -15.83 -16.31 1.64
N GLN A 43 -15.26 -15.15 1.31
CA GLN A 43 -14.34 -14.36 2.15
C GLN A 43 -14.97 -13.03 2.58
N ASP A 44 -16.26 -13.05 2.92
CA ASP A 44 -17.03 -11.85 3.31
C ASP A 44 -16.50 -11.16 4.58
N GLU A 45 -15.72 -11.88 5.37
CA GLU A 45 -15.08 -11.41 6.60
C GLU A 45 -13.84 -10.52 6.37
N VAL A 46 -13.28 -10.52 5.16
CA VAL A 46 -12.09 -9.74 4.83
C VAL A 46 -12.43 -8.24 4.90
N PRO A 47 -11.74 -7.45 5.76
CA PRO A 47 -12.04 -6.03 5.88
C PRO A 47 -11.68 -5.26 4.60
N VAL A 48 -12.62 -4.43 4.14
CA VAL A 48 -12.41 -3.41 3.09
C VAL A 48 -12.76 -2.05 3.67
N VAL A 49 -11.73 -1.33 4.11
CA VAL A 49 -11.84 -0.09 4.90
C VAL A 49 -11.35 1.13 4.12
N GLU A 50 -11.80 2.31 4.51
CA GLU A 50 -11.29 3.58 4.02
C GLU A 50 -10.03 4.00 4.81
N PRO A 51 -9.13 4.82 4.23
CA PRO A 51 -7.92 5.30 4.92
C PRO A 51 -8.21 5.94 6.28
N ALA A 52 -9.29 6.72 6.40
CA ALA A 52 -9.68 7.37 7.66
C ALA A 52 -10.09 6.37 8.76
N GLN A 53 -10.51 5.16 8.40
CA GLN A 53 -10.88 4.11 9.36
C GLN A 53 -9.67 3.37 9.91
N THR A 54 -8.47 3.55 9.32
CA THR A 54 -7.24 2.93 9.83
C THR A 54 -6.78 3.56 11.15
N TYR A 55 -7.18 4.79 11.46
CA TYR A 55 -6.95 5.42 12.76
C TYR A 55 -7.75 4.67 13.85
N GLY A 56 -7.04 3.91 14.69
CA GLY A 56 -7.63 3.10 15.76
C GLY A 56 -7.71 1.60 15.47
N MET A 57 -7.30 1.16 14.28
CA MET A 57 -7.07 -0.25 14.00
C MET A 57 -5.72 -0.71 14.58
N PRO A 58 -5.56 -2.01 14.90
CA PRO A 58 -4.25 -2.58 15.16
C PRO A 58 -3.29 -2.29 14.00
N CYS A 59 -2.05 -1.93 14.32
CA CYS A 59 -1.02 -1.70 13.31
C CYS A 59 -0.72 -3.02 12.57
N PRO A 60 -0.69 -3.04 11.22
CA PRO A 60 -0.34 -4.24 10.48
C PRO A 60 1.16 -4.54 10.58
N ASP A 61 1.54 -5.83 10.49
CA ASP A 61 2.95 -6.22 10.38
C ASP A 61 3.61 -5.67 9.11
N ALA A 62 2.84 -5.65 8.01
CA ALA A 62 3.29 -5.19 6.70
C ALA A 62 2.29 -4.23 6.04
N LEU A 63 2.81 -3.16 5.45
CA LEU A 63 2.11 -2.31 4.50
C LEU A 63 2.53 -2.69 3.08
N TRP A 64 1.55 -3.05 2.26
CA TRP A 64 1.71 -3.32 0.84
C TRP A 64 1.06 -2.17 0.07
N ILE A 65 1.85 -1.40 -0.67
CA ILE A 65 1.44 -0.13 -1.27
C ILE A 65 1.89 -0.13 -2.74
N ILE A 66 1.10 -0.65 -3.65
CA ILE A 66 1.51 -0.73 -5.07
C ILE A 66 0.71 0.28 -5.90
N ASP A 67 1.39 1.05 -6.75
CA ASP A 67 0.78 2.04 -7.65
C ASP A 67 -0.09 3.06 -6.88
N THR A 68 0.31 3.40 -5.65
CA THR A 68 -0.52 4.19 -4.74
C THR A 68 0.21 5.35 -4.08
N LEU A 69 1.51 5.21 -3.78
CA LEU A 69 2.24 6.27 -3.07
C LEU A 69 2.24 7.61 -3.81
N ASP A 70 2.29 7.58 -5.14
CA ASP A 70 2.33 8.77 -6.00
C ASP A 70 0.97 9.45 -6.17
N HIS A 71 -0.09 8.86 -5.63
CA HIS A 71 -1.42 9.43 -5.55
C HIS A 71 -1.68 10.13 -4.21
N LEU A 72 -0.82 9.93 -3.21
CA LEU A 72 -1.02 10.54 -1.89
C LEU A 72 -0.68 12.04 -1.94
N PRO A 73 -1.58 12.93 -1.48
CA PRO A 73 -1.30 14.36 -1.43
C PRO A 73 -0.21 14.70 -0.40
N ASP A 74 -0.12 13.90 0.65
CA ASP A 74 0.88 14.00 1.71
C ASP A 74 1.05 12.59 2.30
N ILE A 75 2.22 11.99 2.07
CA ILE A 75 2.55 10.63 2.52
C ILE A 75 2.58 10.55 4.05
N GLU A 76 3.19 11.53 4.72
CA GLU A 76 3.37 11.51 6.17
C GLU A 76 2.05 11.75 6.89
N ALA A 77 1.24 12.70 6.41
CA ALA A 77 -0.09 12.92 6.96
C ALA A 77 -1.02 11.72 6.77
N THR A 78 -0.90 11.00 5.65
CA THR A 78 -1.78 9.86 5.33
C THR A 78 -1.35 8.56 6.02
N LEU A 79 -0.04 8.28 6.06
CA LEU A 79 0.49 7.00 6.48
C LEU A 79 1.25 7.05 7.82
N GLY A 80 1.57 8.24 8.35
CA GLY A 80 2.45 8.39 9.50
C GLY A 80 2.10 7.51 10.70
N HIS A 81 0.82 7.40 11.05
CA HIS A 81 0.35 6.55 12.15
C HIS A 81 0.54 5.04 11.88
N LEU A 82 0.53 4.62 10.62
CA LEU A 82 0.83 3.23 10.25
C LEU A 82 2.35 3.02 10.23
N LEU A 83 3.10 3.99 9.68
CA LEU A 83 4.57 3.93 9.60
C LEU A 83 5.21 3.85 10.99
N GLU A 84 4.62 4.43 12.03
CA GLU A 84 5.10 4.37 13.42
C GLU A 84 5.24 2.94 13.98
N GLY A 85 4.38 2.00 13.57
CA GLY A 85 4.33 0.65 14.14
C GLY A 85 4.66 -0.47 13.16
N VAL A 86 4.57 -0.23 11.85
CA VAL A 86 4.78 -1.26 10.84
C VAL A 86 6.22 -1.78 10.87
N ARG A 87 6.39 -3.07 10.58
CA ARG A 87 7.71 -3.72 10.50
C ARG A 87 8.28 -3.70 9.09
N VAL A 88 7.40 -3.82 8.10
CA VAL A 88 7.78 -3.86 6.68
C VAL A 88 6.86 -2.97 5.86
N VAL A 89 7.44 -2.15 4.99
CA VAL A 89 6.72 -1.52 3.89
C VAL A 89 7.19 -2.16 2.59
N VAL A 90 6.29 -2.44 1.66
CA VAL A 90 6.59 -2.85 0.31
C VAL A 90 5.84 -1.92 -0.63
N CYS A 91 6.53 -1.37 -1.63
CA CYS A 91 5.91 -0.64 -2.72
C CYS A 91 6.64 -0.90 -4.04
N GLU A 92 6.16 -0.33 -5.13
CA GLU A 92 6.86 -0.38 -6.40
C GLU A 92 8.30 0.12 -6.29
N ASP A 93 9.18 -0.35 -7.19
CA ASP A 93 10.55 0.15 -7.24
C ASP A 93 10.59 1.60 -7.75
N LEU A 94 10.59 2.52 -6.80
CA LEU A 94 10.58 3.97 -7.03
C LEU A 94 11.88 4.48 -7.70
N ALA A 95 12.95 3.68 -7.73
CA ALA A 95 14.16 4.02 -8.49
C ALA A 95 13.95 3.87 -10.00
N VAL A 96 12.93 3.11 -10.42
CA VAL A 96 12.59 2.94 -11.84
C VAL A 96 11.63 4.04 -12.25
N ARG A 97 12.12 4.98 -13.07
CA ARG A 97 11.27 6.04 -13.63
C ARG A 97 10.14 5.45 -14.46
N ARG A 98 8.92 5.63 -14.00
CA ARG A 98 7.71 5.32 -14.78
C ARG A 98 7.48 6.42 -15.82
N GLY A 99 7.03 6.01 -17.00
CA GLY A 99 6.56 6.97 -17.99
C GLY A 99 5.34 7.69 -17.43
N VAL A 100 5.40 9.01 -17.31
CA VAL A 100 4.27 9.82 -16.85
C VAL A 100 3.14 9.64 -17.85
N THR A 101 2.11 8.87 -17.48
CA THR A 101 0.90 8.81 -18.31
C THR A 101 0.26 10.20 -18.23
N ARG A 102 -0.14 10.77 -19.38
CA ARG A 102 -0.69 12.13 -19.50
C ARG A 102 -1.96 12.41 -18.68
N LYS A 103 -2.40 11.48 -17.82
CA LYS A 103 -3.67 11.54 -17.09
C LYS A 103 -3.64 12.46 -15.85
N GLY A 104 -2.48 12.96 -15.43
CA GLY A 104 -2.40 14.02 -14.40
C GLY A 104 -2.76 13.60 -12.97
N PHE A 105 -2.88 12.29 -12.71
CA PHE A 105 -3.20 11.76 -11.37
C PHE A 105 -1.97 11.29 -10.59
N HIS A 106 -0.81 11.11 -11.25
CA HIS A 106 0.43 10.70 -10.63
C HIS A 106 1.27 11.93 -10.30
N GLN A 107 1.66 12.09 -9.04
CA GLN A 107 2.68 13.04 -8.64
C GLN A 107 4.06 12.48 -8.96
N SER A 108 5.02 13.34 -9.27
CA SER A 108 6.41 12.89 -9.37
C SER A 108 6.93 12.63 -7.97
N LEU A 109 7.08 11.37 -7.58
CA LEU A 109 7.74 11.02 -6.33
C LEU A 109 9.25 11.21 -6.47
N ASP A 110 9.84 11.94 -5.53
CA ASP A 110 11.28 11.94 -5.30
C ASP A 110 11.62 10.78 -4.36
N LEU A 111 12.40 9.81 -4.84
CA LEU A 111 12.86 8.69 -4.03
C LEU A 111 13.58 9.16 -2.77
N ASP A 112 14.39 10.22 -2.85
CA ASP A 112 15.13 10.74 -1.69
C ASP A 112 14.17 11.33 -0.65
N GLU A 113 13.03 11.88 -1.09
CA GLU A 113 11.98 12.35 -0.18
C GLU A 113 11.29 11.21 0.53
N VAL A 114 10.90 10.16 -0.21
CA VAL A 114 10.27 8.95 0.37
C VAL A 114 11.19 8.29 1.38
N VAL A 115 12.48 8.15 1.05
CA VAL A 115 13.50 7.63 1.97
C VAL A 115 13.56 8.47 3.24
N ARG A 116 13.65 9.81 3.13
CA ARG A 116 13.67 10.69 4.31
C ARG A 116 12.42 10.58 5.16
N ILE A 117 11.24 10.39 4.57
CA ILE A 117 9.99 10.19 5.33
C ILE A 117 10.06 8.87 6.09
N PHE A 118 10.39 7.77 5.42
CA PHE A 118 10.37 6.44 6.03
C PHE A 118 11.46 6.31 7.10
N GLU A 119 12.64 6.90 6.90
CA GLU A 119 13.72 6.95 7.90
C GLU A 119 13.31 7.71 9.17
N ARG A 120 12.51 8.78 9.07
CA ARG A 120 11.96 9.47 10.26
C ARG A 120 11.10 8.56 11.12
N HIS A 121 10.45 7.57 10.52
CA HIS A 121 9.69 6.56 11.23
C HIS A 121 10.53 5.33 11.63
N GLY A 122 11.83 5.32 11.34
CA GLY A 122 12.75 4.21 11.67
C GLY A 122 12.70 3.04 10.68
N LEU A 123 12.23 3.27 9.46
CA LEU A 123 12.23 2.30 8.37
C LEU A 123 13.41 2.57 7.44
N LEU A 124 14.29 1.58 7.27
CA LEU A 124 15.45 1.64 6.39
C LEU A 124 15.19 0.87 5.10
N PRO A 125 15.69 1.34 3.93
CA PRO A 125 15.54 0.59 2.70
C PRO A 125 16.20 -0.79 2.79
N ALA A 126 15.45 -1.83 2.43
CA ALA A 126 15.97 -3.19 2.30
C ALA A 126 16.97 -3.26 1.12
N PRO A 127 17.84 -4.28 1.06
CA PRO A 127 18.69 -4.52 -0.11
C PRO A 127 17.85 -4.58 -1.39
N ARG A 128 18.11 -3.66 -2.32
CA ARG A 128 17.39 -3.57 -3.58
C ARG A 128 17.91 -4.60 -4.57
N ASP A 129 17.00 -5.41 -5.11
CA ASP A 129 17.24 -6.20 -6.32
C ASP A 129 16.78 -5.39 -7.54
N PRO A 130 17.67 -4.95 -8.45
CA PRO A 130 17.27 -4.19 -9.63
C PRO A 130 16.35 -4.96 -10.61
N ALA A 131 16.26 -6.28 -10.48
CA ALA A 131 15.34 -7.11 -11.26
C ALA A 131 13.94 -7.20 -10.63
N SER A 132 13.79 -6.80 -9.36
CA SER A 132 12.51 -6.79 -8.66
C SER A 132 11.69 -5.57 -9.08
N PRO A 133 10.39 -5.72 -9.39
CA PRO A 133 9.51 -4.60 -9.67
C PRO A 133 9.09 -3.84 -8.39
N VAL A 134 9.44 -4.38 -7.23
CA VAL A 134 9.12 -3.82 -5.90
C VAL A 134 10.40 -3.63 -5.09
N MET A 135 10.32 -2.72 -4.13
CA MET A 135 11.34 -2.55 -3.11
C MET A 135 10.70 -2.56 -1.72
N GLY A 136 11.50 -2.82 -0.69
CA GLY A 136 11.02 -2.95 0.68
C GLY A 136 11.75 -2.01 1.63
N TRP A 137 11.12 -1.75 2.78
CA TRP A 137 11.70 -1.03 3.91
C TRP A 137 11.46 -1.82 5.18
N LEU A 138 12.46 -1.85 6.04
CA LEU A 138 12.50 -2.67 7.25
C LEU A 138 12.77 -1.81 8.47
N ARG A 139 12.09 -2.14 9.57
CA ARG A 139 12.36 -1.59 10.90
C ARG A 139 13.41 -2.40 11.65
#